data_AF-A0A358DGT4-F1
#
_entry.id   AF-A0A358DGT4-F1
#
_cell.length_a   1.000
_cell.length_b   1.000
_cell.length_c   1.000
_cell.angle_alpha   90.00
_cell.angle_beta   90.00
_cell.angle_gamma   90.00
#
_symmetry.space_group_name_H-M   'P 1'
#
loop_
_entity.id
_entity.type
_entity.pdbx_description
1 polymer ?
#
loop_
_entity_poly.entity_id
_entity_poly.type
_entity_poly.pdbx_seq_one_letter_code
_entity_poly.pdbx_strand_id
1 'polypeptide(L)' 'TWYQMEQMLISGIDLTPVITHRFSIDEYQKGFEVMESGQCGKVILSWD' A
#
# COMPACT_ATOMS: atom_id res chain seq x y z
N THR A 1 15.02 6.90 -12.28
CA THR A 1 14.45 6.00 -11.26
C THR A 1 12.92 6.08 -11.23
N TRP A 2 12.29 7.24 -11.04
CA TRP A 2 10.83 7.39 -11.15
C TRP A 2 10.27 7.04 -12.53
N TYR A 3 10.90 7.54 -13.60
CA TYR A 3 10.50 7.22 -14.97
C TYR A 3 10.53 5.72 -15.27
N GLN A 4 11.56 5.01 -14.79
CA GLN A 4 11.64 3.55 -14.97
C GLN A 4 10.53 2.82 -14.22
N MET A 5 10.18 3.28 -13.01
CA MET A 5 9.08 2.70 -12.24
C MET A 5 7.72 2.95 -12.91
N GLU A 6 7.51 4.14 -13.47
CA GLU A 6 6.32 4.46 -14.26
C GLU A 6 6.21 3.59 -15.51
N GLN A 7 7.30 3.41 -16.25
CA GLN A 7 7.34 2.51 -17.41
C GLN A 7 7.04 1.06 -17.01
N MET A 8 7.50 0.61 -15.84
CA MET A 8 7.17 -0.72 -15.31
C MET A 8 5.67 -0.88 -15.04
N LEU A 9 5.02 0.12 -14.45
CA LEU A 9 3.56 0.11 -14.25
C LEU A 9 2.79 0.08 -15.56
N ILE A 10 3.19 0.92 -16.52
CA ILE A 10 2.57 0.97 -17.85
C ILE A 10 2.79 -0.35 -18.61
N SER A 11 3.94 -1.01 -18.44
CA SER A 11 4.25 -2.29 -19.06
C SER A 11 3.44 -3.48 -18.52
N GLY A 12 2.58 -3.25 -17.51
CA GLY A 12 1.66 -4.25 -16.98
C GLY A 12 2.10 -4.94 -15.70
N ILE A 13 3.05 -4.36 -14.94
CA ILE A 13 3.31 -4.83 -13.58
C ILE A 13 2.10 -4.51 -12.70
N ASP A 14 1.45 -5.57 -12.22
CA ASP A 14 0.39 -5.48 -11.23
C ASP A 14 0.97 -5.28 -9.83
N LEU A 15 0.72 -4.11 -9.24
CA LEU A 15 1.11 -3.80 -7.85
C LEU A 15 0.03 -4.16 -6.83
N THR A 16 -1.15 -4.62 -7.26
CA THR A 16 -2.23 -5.04 -6.38
C THR A 16 -1.78 -6.01 -5.28
N PRO A 17 -0.97 -7.07 -5.55
CA PRO A 17 -0.57 -8.01 -4.50
C PRO A 17 0.35 -7.42 -3.43
N VAL A 18 0.99 -6.28 -3.68
CA VAL A 18 1.85 -5.60 -2.70
C VAL A 18 1.00 -4.90 -1.63
N ILE A 19 -0.21 -4.47 -1.99
CA ILE A 19 -1.12 -3.76 -1.10
C ILE A 19 -1.93 -4.78 -0.30
N THR A 20 -1.48 -5.05 0.91
CA THR A 20 -2.08 -6.06 1.78
C THR A 20 -3.28 -5.55 2.58
N HIS A 21 -3.31 -4.26 2.93
CA HIS A 21 -4.34 -3.69 3.79
C HIS A 21 -4.76 -2.30 3.31
N ARG A 22 -6.06 -2.01 3.43
CA ARG A 22 -6.68 -0.71 3.16
C ARG A 22 -7.58 -0.36 4.33
N PHE A 23 -7.37 0.81 4.92
CA PHE A 23 -8.19 1.32 6.02
C PHE A 23 -8.63 2.74 5.70
N SER A 24 -9.72 3.19 6.34
CA SER A 24 -10.01 4.63 6.39
C SER A 24 -8.93 5.35 7.19
N ILE A 25 -8.66 6.61 6.87
CA ILE A 25 -7.80 7.48 7.65
C ILE A 25 -8.26 7.60 9.11
N ASP A 26 -9.56 7.47 9.38
CA ASP A 26 -10.10 7.48 10.74
C ASP A 26 -9.61 6.27 11.56
N GLU A 27 -9.27 5.17 10.87
CA GLU A 27 -8.71 3.94 11.45
C GLU A 27 -7.16 3.95 11.43
N TYR A 28 -6.51 5.11 11.36
CA TYR A 28 -5.05 5.20 11.27
C TYR A 28 -4.34 4.34 12.31
N GLN A 29 -4.82 4.33 13.56
CA GLN A 29 -4.21 3.61 14.67
C GLN A 29 -4.14 2.09 14.40
N LYS A 30 -5.22 1.51 13.88
CA LYS A 30 -5.28 0.10 13.45
C LYS A 30 -4.32 -0.17 12.30
N GLY A 31 -4.18 0.78 11.37
CA GLY A 31 -3.19 0.70 10.30
C GLY A 31 -1.76 0.63 10.81
N PHE A 32 -1.42 1.44 11.82
CA PHE A 32 -0.10 1.43 12.47
C PHE A 32 0.16 0.17 13.29
N GLU A 33 -0.82 -0.32 14.05
CA GLU A 33 -0.71 -1.59 14.79
C GLU A 33 -0.41 -2.77 13.86
N VAL A 34 -1.07 -2.83 12.70
CA VAL A 34 -0.82 -3.85 11.67
C VAL A 34 0.60 -3.72 11.10
N MET A 35 1.09 -2.50 10.89
CA MET A 35 2.48 -2.27 10.48
C MET A 35 3.49 -2.73 11.53
N GLU A 36 3.22 -2.45 12.81
CA GLU A 36 4.09 -2.84 13.93
C GLU A 36 4.11 -4.36 14.14
N SER A 37 3.00 -5.05 13.89
CA SER A 37 2.91 -6.51 13.97
C SER A 37 3.84 -7.25 12.98
N GLY A 38 4.32 -6.55 11.94
CA GLY A 38 5.13 -7.14 10.86
C GLY A 38 4.35 -8.07 9.92
N GLN A 39 3.04 -8.25 10.12
CA GLN A 39 2.17 -9.08 9.27
C GLN A 39 1.51 -8.26 8.14
N CYS A 40 2.27 -7.37 7.51
CA CYS A 40 1.77 -6.56 6.39
C CYS A 40 2.85 -6.34 5.34
N GLY A 41 2.45 -6.21 4.07
CA GLY A 41 3.34 -5.84 2.97
C GLY A 41 3.32 -4.33 2.72
N LYS A 42 2.12 -3.79 2.54
CA LYS A 42 1.84 -2.36 2.41
C LYS A 42 0.44 -2.06 2.94
N VAL A 43 0.34 -1.01 3.76
CA VAL A 43 -0.92 -0.47 4.26
C VAL A 43 -1.18 0.86 3.57
N ILE A 44 -2.42 1.08 3.12
CA ILE A 44 -2.90 2.35 2.56
C ILE A 44 -4.02 2.89 3.46
N LEU A 45 -3.90 4.16 3.83
CA LEU A 45 -4.95 4.91 4.51
C LEU A 45 -5.63 5.82 3.48
N SER A 46 -6.93 5.60 3.28
CA SER A 46 -7.78 6.32 2.33
C SER A 46 -8.52 7.48 3.01
N TRP A 47 -8.74 8.58 2.28
CA TRP A 47 -9.48 9.76 2.77
C TRP A 47 -10.92 9.84 2.23
N ASP A 48 -11.29 8.82 1.47
CA ASP A 48 -12.55 8.60 0.75
C ASP A 48 -13.71 8.21 1.68
#